data_AF-A0A535T2I5-F1
#
_entry.id   AF-A0A535T2I5-F1
#
_cell.length_a   1.000
_cell.length_b   1.000
_cell.length_c   1.000
_cell.angle_alpha   90.00
_cell.angle_beta   90.00
_cell.angle_gamma   90.00
#
_symmetry.space_group_name_H-M   'P 1'
#
loop_
_entity.id
_entity.type
_entity.pdbx_description
1 polymer ?
#
loop_
_entity_poly.entity_id
_entity_poly.type
_entity_poly.pdbx_seq_one_letter_code
_entity_poly.pdbx_strand_id
1 'polypeptide(L)'
;MMLYALVAYAVALFERQPYWLFVVAGFAIWGTLLAPRASIEWVIGIAIATALIGLLFGRMTKRPLSLTGGLLSRYRLTSFEWGWPWYLISLIAMIWTVVWQQIFGMESQAGIVAYSLLVFTAIAVCIMLVERVPEVLVLPAIFAALAIWLWQPHLDITTMMIAFSILCVLIFVSQLIWKVITPLTKIVPASLLHNVAGIGGQFLVILVIIGNGGLFASSGPLAFVGAGSLFVLALMAFCYGRIQENNIVQRCCDYSAGLLVSLVVSWTLAAFGQANLDLLTLAPATYLTVIAPLLLRDETLPEHRMIGEGIAVLGAALLLLPTLWLSFTHSEENLLYTLVLIGEALALLLLGIGAGVRIFVLTGAGLIVVAALHALFLPNLAIPTPLALTILGVTLLGVATGLSLVRRRLRTAWSQWD
;
A
#
# COMPACT_ATOMS: atom_id res chain seq x y z
N MET A 1 41.00 13.94 17.58
CA MET A 1 40.53 12.54 17.47
C MET A 1 40.41 12.08 16.03
N MET A 2 39.76 12.81 15.12
CA MET A 2 39.70 12.45 13.69
C MET A 2 41.06 12.35 13.00
N LEU A 3 41.99 13.26 13.30
CA LEU A 3 43.38 13.16 12.82
C LEU A 3 44.06 11.87 13.28
N TYR A 4 43.85 11.45 14.54
CA TYR A 4 44.39 10.17 15.04
C TYR A 4 43.75 8.97 14.34
N ALA A 5 42.46 9.02 14.02
CA ALA A 5 41.79 7.97 13.24
C ALA A 5 42.37 7.86 11.82
N LEU A 6 42.65 8.99 11.15
CA LEU A 6 43.29 9.00 9.82
C LEU A 6 44.72 8.43 9.87
N VAL A 7 45.51 8.81 10.88
CA VAL A 7 46.87 8.27 11.08
C VAL A 7 46.82 6.77 11.35
N ALA A 8 45.94 6.31 12.24
CA ALA A 8 45.75 4.90 12.52
C ALA A 8 45.31 4.12 11.27
N TYR A 9 44.46 4.71 10.41
CA TYR A 9 44.05 4.10 9.16
C TYR A 9 45.21 3.99 8.16
N ALA A 10 46.05 5.03 8.05
CA ALA A 10 47.23 5.00 7.19
C ALA A 10 48.23 3.92 7.63
N VAL A 11 48.45 3.76 8.93
CA VAL A 11 49.29 2.69 9.50
C VAL A 11 48.70 1.32 9.21
N ALA A 12 47.40 1.12 9.46
CA ALA A 12 46.73 -0.14 9.16
C ALA A 12 46.81 -0.52 7.67
N LEU A 13 46.65 0.48 6.78
CA LEU A 13 46.77 0.30 5.33
C LEU A 13 48.20 -0.10 4.93
N PHE A 14 49.22 0.53 5.54
CA PHE A 14 50.62 0.23 5.27
C PHE A 14 51.00 -1.18 5.73
N GLU A 15 50.57 -1.57 6.93
CA GLU A 15 50.83 -2.89 7.52
C GLU A 15 49.93 -4.01 6.94
N ARG A 16 48.92 -3.66 6.13
CA ARG A 16 47.93 -4.59 5.54
C ARG A 16 47.23 -5.47 6.57
N GLN A 17 47.03 -4.96 7.79
CA GLN A 17 46.38 -5.65 8.91
C GLN A 17 44.93 -5.17 9.08
N PRO A 18 43.93 -5.84 8.47
CA PRO A 18 42.53 -5.39 8.54
C PRO A 18 41.93 -5.46 9.95
N TYR A 19 42.49 -6.28 10.85
CA TYR A 19 42.04 -6.37 12.25
C TYR A 19 42.20 -5.07 13.03
N TRP A 20 43.15 -4.20 12.65
CA TRP A 20 43.43 -2.94 13.36
C TRP A 20 42.44 -1.82 13.01
N LEU A 21 41.57 -2.05 12.03
CA LEU A 21 40.53 -1.10 11.63
C LEU A 21 39.50 -0.80 12.72
N PHE A 22 39.38 -1.66 13.75
CA PHE A 22 38.56 -1.38 14.92
C PHE A 22 39.08 -0.18 15.73
N VAL A 23 40.40 0.02 15.79
CA VAL A 23 41.02 1.16 16.48
C VAL A 23 40.68 2.47 15.77
N VAL A 24 40.66 2.44 14.43
CA VAL A 24 40.23 3.58 13.59
C VAL A 24 38.78 3.94 13.90
N ALA A 25 37.90 2.94 13.93
CA ALA A 25 36.49 3.13 14.27
C ALA A 25 36.34 3.73 15.68
N GLY A 26 37.05 3.21 16.68
CA GLY A 26 37.00 3.70 18.06
C GLY A 26 37.36 5.19 18.19
N PHE A 27 38.51 5.62 17.64
CA PHE A 27 38.92 7.02 17.69
C PHE A 27 37.97 7.95 16.92
N ALA A 28 37.43 7.50 15.79
CA ALA A 28 36.52 8.29 15.00
C ALA A 28 35.13 8.41 15.64
N ILE A 29 34.60 7.33 16.23
CA ILE A 29 33.34 7.36 17.01
C ILE A 29 33.47 8.35 18.18
N TRP A 30 34.57 8.26 18.92
CA TRP A 30 34.84 9.18 20.02
C TRP A 30 34.90 10.63 19.54
N GLY A 31 35.53 10.87 18.40
CA GLY A 31 35.54 12.20 17.77
C GLY A 31 34.15 12.68 17.36
N THR A 32 33.30 11.82 16.80
CA THR A 32 31.93 12.19 16.37
C THR A 32 31.04 12.56 17.55
N LEU A 33 31.16 11.85 18.68
CA LEU A 33 30.35 12.10 19.86
C LEU A 33 30.70 13.43 20.55
N LEU A 34 31.96 13.87 20.45
CA LEU A 34 32.43 15.14 21.00
C LEU A 34 32.14 16.34 20.09
N ALA A 35 31.97 16.14 18.79
CA ALA A 35 31.81 17.20 17.79
C ALA A 35 30.63 18.17 18.01
N PRO A 36 29.44 17.76 18.53
CA PRO A 36 28.35 18.72 18.75
C PRO A 36 28.64 19.73 19.84
N ARG A 37 29.66 19.52 20.69
CA ARG A 37 30.10 20.55 21.65
C ARG A 37 30.66 21.79 20.96
N ALA A 38 31.11 21.66 19.71
CA ALA A 38 31.57 22.78 18.90
C ALA A 38 30.41 23.35 18.06
N SER A 39 29.81 22.53 17.19
CA SER A 39 28.61 22.88 16.42
C SER A 39 28.06 21.64 15.70
N ILE A 40 26.75 21.61 15.42
CA ILE A 40 26.13 20.50 14.66
C ILE A 40 26.67 20.37 13.22
N GLU A 41 27.07 21.48 12.61
CA GLU A 41 27.63 21.52 11.25
C GLU A 41 28.90 20.66 11.10
N TRP A 42 29.73 20.57 12.15
CA TRP A 42 30.89 19.69 12.16
C TRP A 42 30.48 18.22 12.10
N VAL A 43 29.41 17.82 12.80
CA VAL A 43 28.90 16.44 12.78
C VAL A 43 28.39 16.09 11.38
N ILE A 44 27.65 17.01 10.75
CA ILE A 44 27.16 16.85 9.37
C ILE A 44 28.34 16.74 8.39
N GLY A 45 29.32 17.62 8.51
CA GLY A 45 30.54 17.59 7.68
C GLY A 45 31.31 16.29 7.82
N ILE A 46 31.45 15.77 9.05
CA ILE A 46 32.08 14.46 9.30
C ILE A 46 31.28 13.34 8.62
N ALA A 47 29.95 13.33 8.73
CA ALA A 47 29.10 12.31 8.11
C ALA A 47 29.29 12.24 6.59
N ILE A 48 29.30 13.42 5.93
CA ILE A 48 29.47 13.52 4.47
C ILE A 48 30.89 13.13 4.06
N ALA A 49 31.92 13.69 4.73
CA ALA A 49 33.31 13.46 4.38
C ALA A 49 33.68 11.97 4.53
N THR A 50 33.26 11.33 5.63
CA THR A 50 33.54 9.92 5.88
C THR A 50 32.81 8.99 4.92
N ALA A 51 31.56 9.30 4.53
CA ALA A 51 30.85 8.56 3.49
C ALA A 51 31.58 8.61 2.13
N LEU A 52 32.03 9.81 1.72
CA LEU A 52 32.77 10.00 0.47
C LEU A 52 34.12 9.28 0.50
N ILE A 53 34.83 9.35 1.62
CA ILE A 53 36.09 8.62 1.84
C ILE A 53 35.85 7.11 1.72
N GLY A 54 34.81 6.58 2.38
CA GLY A 54 34.42 5.17 2.29
C GLY A 54 34.14 4.74 0.84
N LEU A 55 33.42 5.56 0.08
CA LEU A 55 33.06 5.30 -1.32
C LEU A 55 34.29 5.35 -2.25
N LEU A 56 35.22 6.30 -2.02
CA LEU A 56 36.48 6.40 -2.78
C LEU A 56 37.39 5.19 -2.54
N PHE A 57 37.61 4.82 -1.28
CA PHE A 57 38.44 3.66 -0.94
C PHE A 57 37.79 2.33 -1.38
N GLY A 58 36.46 2.23 -1.29
CA GLY A 58 35.69 1.10 -1.82
C GLY A 58 35.79 0.96 -3.34
N ARG A 59 35.95 2.07 -4.09
CA ARG A 59 36.20 2.03 -5.53
C ARG A 59 37.65 1.72 -5.89
N MET A 60 38.62 2.32 -5.21
CA MET A 60 40.05 2.12 -5.53
C MET A 60 40.52 0.68 -5.28
N THR A 61 39.86 -0.03 -4.36
CA THR A 61 40.14 -1.45 -4.09
C THR A 61 39.42 -2.41 -5.05
N LYS A 62 38.40 -1.95 -5.80
CA LYS A 62 37.72 -2.73 -6.86
C LYS A 62 38.52 -2.66 -8.17
N ARG A 63 39.46 -3.60 -8.38
CA ARG A 63 40.10 -3.82 -9.70
C ARG A 63 39.17 -4.63 -10.65
N PRO A 64 39.25 -4.44 -11.97
CA PRO A 64 38.35 -5.10 -12.92
C PRO A 64 38.54 -6.62 -12.97
N LEU A 65 37.41 -7.30 -13.19
CA LEU A 65 37.18 -8.74 -13.21
C LEU A 65 38.23 -9.55 -14.01
N SER A 66 38.90 -10.50 -13.37
CA SER A 66 39.43 -11.68 -14.09
C SER A 66 38.37 -12.78 -14.03
N LEU A 67 37.97 -13.28 -15.20
CA LEU A 67 36.99 -14.36 -15.35
C LEU A 67 37.55 -15.65 -14.75
N THR A 68 37.23 -15.96 -13.48
CA THR A 68 37.32 -17.33 -12.95
C THR A 68 36.36 -17.47 -11.78
N GLY A 69 35.31 -18.27 -12.00
CA GLY A 69 34.07 -18.33 -11.22
C GLY A 69 34.15 -18.79 -9.75
N GLY A 70 35.33 -18.93 -9.16
CA GLY A 70 35.52 -19.31 -7.75
C GLY A 70 35.96 -18.18 -6.82
N LEU A 71 36.51 -17.07 -7.33
CA LEU A 71 37.16 -16.02 -6.53
C LEU A 71 36.23 -14.87 -6.12
N LEU A 72 34.99 -14.83 -6.63
CA LEU A 72 34.01 -13.77 -6.34
C LEU A 72 33.64 -13.63 -4.85
N SER A 73 33.70 -14.73 -4.08
CA SER A 73 33.43 -14.72 -2.64
C SER A 73 34.59 -14.12 -1.83
N ARG A 74 35.84 -14.42 -2.21
CA ARG A 74 37.04 -13.98 -1.47
C ARG A 74 37.46 -12.54 -1.80
N TYR A 75 37.20 -12.08 -3.03
CA TYR A 75 37.33 -10.66 -3.44
C TYR A 75 36.24 -9.75 -2.83
N ARG A 76 35.10 -10.33 -2.42
CA ARG A 76 33.94 -9.61 -1.84
C ARG A 76 34.16 -9.14 -0.42
N LEU A 77 34.84 -9.94 0.39
CA LEU A 77 35.17 -9.60 1.77
C LEU A 77 36.24 -8.51 1.82
N THR A 78 37.23 -8.56 0.93
CA THR A 78 38.38 -7.65 0.98
C THR A 78 38.06 -6.18 0.64
N SER A 79 37.13 -5.85 -0.27
CA SER A 79 36.80 -4.43 -0.51
C SER A 79 35.91 -3.82 0.59
N PHE A 80 35.05 -4.64 1.22
CA PHE A 80 34.23 -4.21 2.33
C PHE A 80 35.03 -4.12 3.64
N GLU A 81 36.02 -5.00 3.84
CA GLU A 81 36.93 -5.02 4.99
C GLU A 81 37.61 -3.66 5.22
N TRP A 82 38.11 -3.01 4.17
CA TRP A 82 38.84 -1.74 4.29
C TRP A 82 37.95 -0.49 4.35
N GLY A 83 36.71 -0.59 3.87
CA GLY A 83 35.75 0.53 3.81
C GLY A 83 34.81 0.62 5.01
N TRP A 84 34.56 -0.50 5.71
CA TRP A 84 33.55 -0.58 6.78
C TRP A 84 33.69 0.47 7.90
N PRO A 85 34.90 0.80 8.41
CA PRO A 85 35.04 1.80 9.47
C PRO A 85 34.47 3.16 9.06
N TRP A 86 34.71 3.58 7.82
CA TRP A 86 34.25 4.87 7.31
C TRP A 86 32.73 4.93 7.17
N TYR A 87 32.12 3.84 6.71
CA TYR A 87 30.65 3.72 6.66
C TYR A 87 30.04 3.70 8.06
N LEU A 88 30.67 3.02 9.03
CA LEU A 88 30.22 3.00 10.42
C LEU A 88 30.26 4.39 11.05
N ILE A 89 31.35 5.13 10.85
CA ILE A 89 31.50 6.49 11.36
C ILE A 89 30.46 7.42 10.75
N SER A 90 30.24 7.31 9.44
CA SER A 90 29.21 8.10 8.75
C SER A 90 27.83 7.81 9.31
N LEU A 91 27.47 6.54 9.48
CA LEU A 91 26.20 6.11 10.05
C LEU A 91 26.01 6.62 11.50
N ILE A 92 27.03 6.52 12.34
CA ILE A 92 26.98 7.03 13.71
C ILE A 92 26.83 8.55 13.73
N ALA A 93 27.55 9.26 12.87
CA ALA A 93 27.41 10.71 12.74
C ALA A 93 25.99 11.09 12.30
N MET A 94 25.42 10.40 11.31
CA MET A 94 24.03 10.62 10.87
C MET A 94 23.02 10.36 12.01
N ILE A 95 23.13 9.23 12.73
CA ILE A 95 22.27 8.95 13.89
C ILE A 95 22.40 10.06 14.93
N TRP A 96 23.63 10.50 15.21
CA TRP A 96 23.89 11.53 16.19
C TRP A 96 23.32 12.89 15.79
N THR A 97 23.28 13.23 14.49
CA THR A 97 22.60 14.46 14.03
C THR A 97 21.10 14.46 14.33
N VAL A 98 20.43 13.31 14.16
CA VAL A 98 19.00 13.15 14.46
C VAL A 98 18.76 13.23 15.98
N VAL A 99 19.54 12.47 16.75
CA VAL A 99 19.44 12.45 18.23
C VAL A 99 19.69 13.84 18.81
N TRP A 100 20.69 14.56 18.30
CA TRP A 100 20.99 15.90 18.74
C TRP A 100 19.83 16.87 18.49
N GLN A 101 19.20 16.82 17.30
CA GLN A 101 18.03 17.65 16.99
C GLN A 101 16.85 17.35 17.91
N GLN A 102 16.66 16.10 18.32
CA GLN A 102 15.56 15.71 19.19
C GLN A 102 15.78 16.10 20.66
N ILE A 103 17.04 16.11 21.13
CA ILE A 103 17.39 16.42 22.54
C ILE A 103 17.62 17.92 22.74
N PHE A 104 18.34 18.57 21.82
CA PHE A 104 18.83 19.94 21.96
C PHE A 104 18.22 20.92 20.96
N GLY A 105 17.25 20.46 20.16
CA GLY A 105 16.74 21.16 18.98
C GLY A 105 16.47 22.64 19.20
N MET A 106 17.35 23.48 18.66
CA MET A 106 17.15 24.92 18.56
C MET A 106 16.46 25.20 17.22
N GLU A 107 15.34 25.94 17.25
CA GLU A 107 14.54 26.24 16.04
C GLU A 107 15.36 26.86 14.90
N SER A 108 16.40 27.65 15.22
CA SER A 108 17.25 28.29 14.21
C SER A 108 18.08 27.31 13.38
N GLN A 109 18.35 26.09 13.86
CA GLN A 109 19.23 25.11 13.21
C GLN A 109 18.46 23.90 12.64
N ALA A 110 17.17 23.80 12.90
CA ALA A 110 16.37 22.66 12.48
C ALA A 110 16.27 22.50 10.95
N GLY A 111 16.19 23.62 10.22
CA GLY A 111 16.21 23.59 8.76
C GLY A 111 17.49 22.95 8.20
N ILE A 112 18.64 23.28 8.80
CA ILE A 112 19.94 22.71 8.39
C ILE A 112 19.93 21.19 8.60
N VAL A 113 19.37 20.72 9.72
CA VAL A 113 19.24 19.28 9.99
C VAL A 113 18.33 18.61 8.96
N ALA A 114 17.16 19.16 8.64
CA ALA A 114 16.26 18.61 7.64
C ALA A 114 16.92 18.50 6.24
N TYR A 115 17.61 19.56 5.78
CA TYR A 115 18.35 19.52 4.52
C TYR A 115 19.49 18.49 4.53
N SER A 116 20.22 18.39 5.65
CA SER A 116 21.29 17.39 5.77
C SER A 116 20.77 15.95 5.73
N LEU A 117 19.58 15.66 6.25
CA LEU A 117 18.96 14.33 6.13
C LEU A 117 18.61 13.98 4.67
N LEU A 118 18.20 14.95 3.85
CA LEU A 118 18.04 14.74 2.40
C LEU A 118 19.39 14.46 1.72
N VAL A 119 20.45 15.16 2.12
CA VAL A 119 21.81 14.89 1.62
C VAL A 119 22.27 13.49 2.04
N PHE A 120 22.03 13.07 3.29
CA PHE A 120 22.33 11.73 3.77
C PHE A 120 21.54 10.66 3.01
N THR A 121 20.28 10.93 2.70
CA THR A 121 19.46 10.07 1.83
C THR A 121 20.12 9.90 0.46
N ALA A 122 20.52 11.00 -0.18
CA ALA A 122 21.17 10.96 -1.50
C ALA A 122 22.51 10.19 -1.45
N ILE A 123 23.32 10.41 -0.42
CA ILE A 123 24.58 9.69 -0.20
C ILE A 123 24.31 8.20 0.00
N ALA A 124 23.34 7.83 0.84
CA ALA A 124 23.00 6.44 1.10
C ALA A 124 22.46 5.74 -0.17
N VAL A 125 21.68 6.43 -1.02
CA VAL A 125 21.28 5.92 -2.34
C VAL A 125 22.51 5.73 -3.24
N CYS A 126 23.44 6.68 -3.28
CA CYS A 126 24.69 6.53 -4.03
C CYS A 126 25.51 5.33 -3.56
N ILE A 127 25.66 5.13 -2.25
CA ILE A 127 26.34 3.98 -1.67
C ILE A 127 25.62 2.70 -2.07
N MET A 128 24.29 2.64 -1.91
CA MET A 128 23.46 1.50 -2.31
C MET A 128 23.67 1.11 -3.78
N LEU A 129 23.69 2.09 -4.69
CA LEU A 129 23.87 1.86 -6.13
C LEU A 129 25.32 1.47 -6.51
N VAL A 130 26.32 2.10 -5.89
CA VAL A 130 27.75 1.85 -6.19
C VAL A 130 28.21 0.51 -5.60
N GLU A 131 27.77 0.19 -4.39
CA GLU A 131 28.07 -1.07 -3.72
C GLU A 131 27.12 -2.20 -4.17
N ARG A 132 26.06 -1.89 -4.91
CA ARG A 132 25.03 -2.81 -5.42
C ARG A 132 24.47 -3.73 -4.32
N VAL A 133 24.25 -3.17 -3.13
CA VAL A 133 23.68 -3.85 -1.97
C VAL A 133 22.25 -3.34 -1.77
N PRO A 134 21.22 -4.03 -2.29
CA PRO A 134 19.82 -3.58 -2.20
C PRO A 134 19.31 -3.51 -0.75
N GLU A 135 19.90 -4.28 0.16
CA GLU A 135 19.53 -4.30 1.59
C GLU A 135 19.77 -2.95 2.29
N VAL A 136 20.66 -2.12 1.75
CA VAL A 136 20.95 -0.79 2.28
C VAL A 136 19.77 0.17 2.10
N LEU A 137 18.74 -0.17 1.31
CA LEU A 137 17.52 0.63 1.09
C LEU A 137 16.86 1.14 2.38
N VAL A 138 16.95 0.35 3.46
CA VAL A 138 16.40 0.73 4.77
C VAL A 138 16.98 2.06 5.25
N LEU A 139 18.27 2.33 5.00
CA LEU A 139 18.92 3.57 5.42
C LEU A 139 18.39 4.81 4.67
N PRO A 140 18.40 4.87 3.33
CA PRO A 140 17.73 5.95 2.59
C PRO A 140 16.26 6.13 2.98
N ALA A 141 15.51 5.04 3.14
CA ALA A 141 14.10 5.13 3.50
C ALA A 141 13.89 5.76 4.88
N ILE A 142 14.69 5.36 5.89
CA ILE A 142 14.65 5.95 7.24
C ILE A 142 15.06 7.42 7.20
N PHE A 143 16.16 7.78 6.53
CA PHE A 143 16.60 9.17 6.48
C PHE A 143 15.61 10.08 5.75
N ALA A 144 15.01 9.60 4.66
CA ALA A 144 13.97 10.34 3.95
C ALA A 144 12.71 10.52 4.81
N ALA A 145 12.28 9.46 5.51
CA ALA A 145 11.14 9.52 6.42
C ALA A 145 11.39 10.51 7.58
N LEU A 146 12.60 10.47 8.17
CA LEU A 146 13.02 11.42 9.20
C LEU A 146 13.12 12.86 8.68
N ALA A 147 13.57 13.05 7.44
CA ALA A 147 13.61 14.38 6.81
C ALA A 147 12.22 14.98 6.66
N ILE A 148 11.22 14.18 6.28
CA ILE A 148 9.81 14.60 6.19
C ILE A 148 9.25 14.91 7.59
N TRP A 149 9.55 14.04 8.57
CA TRP A 149 9.04 14.17 9.94
C TRP A 149 9.59 15.40 10.68
N LEU A 150 10.89 15.65 10.55
CA LEU A 150 11.60 16.74 11.24
C LEU A 150 11.62 18.05 10.43
N TRP A 151 10.84 18.15 9.35
CA TRP A 151 10.82 19.33 8.50
C TRP A 151 10.33 20.57 9.27
N GLN A 152 11.03 21.70 9.12
CA GLN A 152 10.64 22.98 9.72
C GLN A 152 10.42 24.07 8.66
N PRO A 153 9.31 24.85 8.73
CA PRO A 153 8.20 24.73 9.69
C PRO A 153 7.46 23.40 9.58
N HIS A 154 6.86 22.94 10.69
CA HIS A 154 6.15 21.66 10.74
C HIS A 154 5.11 21.61 9.62
N LEU A 155 5.18 20.56 8.80
CA LEU A 155 4.25 20.36 7.69
C LEU A 155 2.85 20.09 8.25
N ASP A 156 1.84 20.66 7.60
CA ASP A 156 0.47 20.23 7.84
C ASP A 156 0.33 18.73 7.53
N ILE A 157 -0.54 18.04 8.26
CA ILE A 157 -0.71 16.59 8.20
C ILE A 157 -1.01 16.15 6.76
N THR A 158 -1.83 16.91 6.03
CA THR A 158 -2.08 16.68 4.59
C THR A 158 -0.81 16.66 3.76
N THR A 159 0.02 17.69 3.90
CA THR A 159 1.27 17.82 3.12
C THR A 159 2.27 16.73 3.51
N MET A 160 2.33 16.39 4.80
CA MET A 160 3.15 15.29 5.30
C MET A 160 2.71 13.94 4.68
N MET A 161 1.41 13.65 4.61
CA MET A 161 0.90 12.41 4.01
C MET A 161 1.14 12.32 2.49
N ILE A 162 1.08 13.46 1.79
CA ILE A 162 1.46 13.54 0.37
C ILE A 162 2.95 13.21 0.21
N ALA A 163 3.82 13.81 1.01
CA ALA A 163 5.26 13.57 0.96
C ALA A 163 5.61 12.10 1.24
N PHE A 164 4.97 11.47 2.26
CA PHE A 164 5.16 10.05 2.54
C PHE A 164 4.63 9.15 1.41
N SER A 165 3.51 9.50 0.77
CA SER A 165 3.01 8.75 -0.40
C SER A 165 4.00 8.80 -1.57
N ILE A 166 4.57 9.98 -1.85
CA ILE A 166 5.61 10.14 -2.87
C ILE A 166 6.84 9.30 -2.53
N LEU A 167 7.28 9.31 -1.26
CA LEU A 167 8.39 8.49 -0.81
C LEU A 167 8.13 6.99 -1.03
N CYS A 168 6.93 6.50 -0.69
CA CYS A 168 6.55 5.10 -0.90
C CYS A 168 6.58 4.71 -2.38
N VAL A 169 6.09 5.57 -3.27
CA VAL A 169 6.15 5.37 -4.72
C VAL A 169 7.60 5.34 -5.20
N LEU A 170 8.45 6.26 -4.75
CA LEU A 170 9.88 6.28 -5.12
C LEU A 170 10.59 4.99 -4.68
N ILE A 171 10.34 4.53 -3.46
CA ILE A 171 10.88 3.26 -2.93
C ILE A 171 10.41 2.09 -3.80
N PHE A 172 9.14 2.05 -4.17
CA PHE A 172 8.59 0.99 -5.03
C PHE A 172 9.19 1.01 -6.44
N VAL A 173 9.27 2.18 -7.09
CA VAL A 173 9.81 2.32 -8.45
C VAL A 173 11.31 2.00 -8.49
N SER A 174 12.05 2.31 -7.43
CA SER A 174 13.49 2.02 -7.35
C SER A 174 13.82 0.52 -7.48
N GLN A 175 12.86 -0.38 -7.28
CA GLN A 175 13.05 -1.81 -7.56
C GLN A 175 13.42 -2.10 -9.03
N LEU A 176 12.96 -1.26 -9.96
CA LEU A 176 13.22 -1.42 -11.39
C LEU A 176 14.70 -1.21 -11.72
N ILE A 177 15.42 -0.44 -10.91
CA ILE A 177 16.86 -0.21 -11.07
C ILE A 177 17.61 -1.55 -10.97
N TRP A 178 17.16 -2.45 -10.09
CA TRP A 178 17.78 -3.76 -9.90
C TRP A 178 17.48 -4.77 -11.00
N LYS A 179 16.50 -4.49 -11.88
CA LYS A 179 16.33 -5.26 -13.12
C LYS A 179 17.45 -4.93 -14.12
N VAL A 180 18.00 -3.72 -14.07
CA VAL A 180 19.11 -3.27 -14.94
C VAL A 180 20.48 -3.55 -14.31
N ILE A 181 20.61 -3.33 -13.00
CA ILE A 181 21.86 -3.52 -12.25
C ILE A 181 21.75 -4.80 -11.43
N THR A 182 22.50 -5.83 -11.83
CA THR A 182 22.50 -7.11 -11.10
C THR A 182 23.00 -6.91 -9.67
N PRO A 183 22.19 -7.23 -8.63
CA PRO A 183 22.58 -7.06 -7.24
C PRO A 183 23.74 -7.99 -6.86
N LEU A 184 24.64 -7.51 -6.00
CA LEU A 184 25.78 -8.29 -5.52
C LEU A 184 25.36 -9.24 -4.39
N THR A 185 24.57 -8.78 -3.43
CA THR A 185 24.07 -9.63 -2.33
C THR A 185 22.76 -10.31 -2.72
N LYS A 186 22.57 -11.55 -2.26
CA LYS A 186 21.36 -12.36 -2.48
C LYS A 186 20.73 -12.81 -1.17
N ILE A 187 21.02 -12.15 -0.04
CA ILE A 187 20.50 -12.56 1.27
C ILE A 187 18.98 -12.41 1.28
N VAL A 188 18.50 -11.27 0.78
CA VAL A 188 17.07 -11.01 0.54
C VAL A 188 16.89 -10.59 -0.92
N PRO A 189 15.88 -11.12 -1.64
CA PRO A 189 15.57 -10.62 -2.98
C PRO A 189 15.24 -9.13 -2.91
N ALA A 190 15.97 -8.32 -3.69
CA ALA A 190 15.81 -6.86 -3.71
C ALA A 190 14.34 -6.45 -3.89
N SER A 191 13.64 -7.11 -4.81
CA SER A 191 12.22 -6.87 -5.08
C SER A 191 11.36 -6.98 -3.83
N LEU A 192 11.57 -7.98 -2.97
CA LEU A 192 10.76 -8.16 -1.76
C LEU A 192 10.92 -6.98 -0.81
N LEU A 193 12.15 -6.53 -0.56
CA LEU A 193 12.41 -5.42 0.36
C LEU A 193 11.77 -4.11 -0.15
N HIS A 194 11.95 -3.80 -1.43
CA HIS A 194 11.36 -2.61 -2.04
C HIS A 194 9.82 -2.67 -2.07
N ASN A 195 9.24 -3.85 -2.33
CA ASN A 195 7.79 -4.02 -2.37
C ASN A 195 7.16 -3.96 -0.97
N VAL A 196 7.76 -4.61 0.03
CA VAL A 196 7.27 -4.56 1.41
C VAL A 196 7.39 -3.13 1.96
N ALA A 197 8.51 -2.45 1.74
CA ALA A 197 8.69 -1.08 2.21
C ALA A 197 7.77 -0.09 1.47
N GLY A 198 7.62 -0.21 0.14
CA GLY A 198 6.77 0.67 -0.67
C GLY A 198 5.28 0.44 -0.43
N ILE A 199 4.78 -0.78 -0.65
CA ILE A 199 3.36 -1.12 -0.50
C ILE A 199 2.95 -1.07 0.98
N GLY A 200 3.77 -1.64 1.87
CA GLY A 200 3.52 -1.59 3.31
C GLY A 200 3.57 -0.17 3.87
N GLY A 201 4.50 0.66 3.39
CA GLY A 201 4.55 2.08 3.72
C GLY A 201 3.31 2.83 3.27
N GLN A 202 2.84 2.60 2.03
CA GLN A 202 1.62 3.24 1.51
C GLN A 202 0.37 2.81 2.29
N PHE A 203 0.30 1.55 2.71
CA PHE A 203 -0.77 1.08 3.60
C PHE A 203 -0.74 1.78 4.96
N LEU A 204 0.45 1.98 5.55
CA LEU A 204 0.61 2.72 6.80
C LEU A 204 0.15 4.17 6.66
N VAL A 205 0.47 4.85 5.55
CA VAL A 205 -0.02 6.20 5.27
C VAL A 205 -1.55 6.26 5.30
N ILE A 206 -2.23 5.31 4.65
CA ILE A 206 -3.70 5.23 4.64
C ILE A 206 -4.24 5.02 6.06
N LEU A 207 -3.64 4.14 6.86
CA LEU A 207 -4.04 3.92 8.25
C LEU A 207 -3.88 5.18 9.12
N VAL A 208 -2.80 5.93 8.94
CA VAL A 208 -2.57 7.20 9.65
C VAL A 208 -3.62 8.23 9.23
N ILE A 209 -3.96 8.32 7.94
CA ILE A 209 -5.03 9.22 7.46
C ILE A 209 -6.38 8.85 8.10
N ILE A 210 -6.72 7.56 8.15
CA ILE A 210 -7.93 7.07 8.80
C ILE A 210 -7.94 7.42 10.29
N GLY A 211 -6.82 7.19 10.99
CA GLY A 211 -6.67 7.50 12.42
C GLY A 211 -6.81 8.98 12.75
N ASN A 212 -6.51 9.88 11.80
CA ASN A 212 -6.70 11.32 11.92
C ASN A 212 -8.08 11.80 11.42
N GLY A 213 -9.03 10.88 11.20
CA GLY A 213 -10.39 11.21 10.79
C GLY A 213 -10.58 11.48 9.29
N GLY A 214 -9.57 11.23 8.45
CA GLY A 214 -9.61 11.49 7.00
C GLY A 214 -10.64 10.69 6.21
N LEU A 215 -11.46 9.87 6.85
CA LEU A 215 -12.65 9.26 6.24
C LEU A 215 -13.84 10.23 6.13
N PHE A 216 -13.87 11.28 6.96
CA PHE A 216 -15.00 12.20 7.05
C PHE A 216 -14.73 13.50 6.30
N ALA A 217 -15.77 14.08 5.70
CA ALA A 217 -15.70 15.38 5.02
C ALA A 217 -15.27 16.53 5.95
N SER A 218 -15.47 16.38 7.27
CA SER A 218 -15.05 17.35 8.27
C SER A 218 -13.53 17.57 8.31
N SER A 219 -12.73 16.61 7.84
CA SER A 219 -11.27 16.71 7.78
C SER A 219 -10.76 17.48 6.55
N GLY A 220 -11.66 18.01 5.71
CA GLY A 220 -11.36 18.87 4.58
C GLY A 220 -10.38 18.24 3.57
N PRO A 221 -9.22 18.86 3.28
CA PRO A 221 -8.29 18.38 2.25
C PRO A 221 -7.68 17.01 2.58
N LEU A 222 -7.64 16.61 3.85
CA LEU A 222 -7.12 15.31 4.27
C LEU A 222 -7.95 14.14 3.71
N ALA A 223 -9.26 14.33 3.54
CA ALA A 223 -10.13 13.29 3.00
C ALA A 223 -9.84 13.01 1.52
N PHE A 224 -9.56 14.05 0.73
CA PHE A 224 -9.15 13.90 -0.67
C PHE A 224 -7.75 13.27 -0.79
N VAL A 225 -6.82 13.63 0.10
CA VAL A 225 -5.50 12.99 0.16
C VAL A 225 -5.63 11.51 0.54
N GLY A 226 -6.57 11.15 1.42
CA GLY A 226 -6.93 9.77 1.74
C GLY A 226 -7.34 8.98 0.51
N ALA A 227 -8.35 9.46 -0.23
CA ALA A 227 -8.80 8.83 -1.46
C ALA A 227 -7.68 8.72 -2.52
N GLY A 228 -6.89 9.78 -2.69
CA GLY A 228 -5.73 9.78 -3.58
C GLY A 228 -4.65 8.77 -3.17
N SER A 229 -4.37 8.64 -1.87
CA SER A 229 -3.39 7.68 -1.35
C SER A 229 -3.83 6.23 -1.54
N LEU A 230 -5.14 5.96 -1.44
CA LEU A 230 -5.72 4.65 -1.73
C LEU A 230 -5.65 4.33 -3.23
N PHE A 231 -5.88 5.33 -4.09
CA PHE A 231 -5.68 5.19 -5.53
C PHE A 231 -4.23 4.88 -5.89
N VAL A 232 -3.27 5.55 -5.25
CA VAL A 232 -1.84 5.25 -5.41
C VAL A 232 -1.52 3.81 -4.98
N LEU A 233 -2.08 3.35 -3.86
CA LEU A 233 -1.93 1.95 -3.43
C LEU A 233 -2.51 0.97 -4.47
N ALA A 234 -3.67 1.27 -5.05
CA ALA A 234 -4.29 0.46 -6.10
C ALA A 234 -3.38 0.35 -7.34
N LEU A 235 -2.80 1.48 -7.76
CA LEU A 235 -1.86 1.51 -8.88
C LEU A 235 -0.58 0.72 -8.58
N MET A 236 -0.04 0.85 -7.37
CA MET A 236 1.14 0.08 -6.93
C MET A 236 0.86 -1.41 -6.89
N ALA A 237 -0.30 -1.84 -6.39
CA ALA A 237 -0.71 -3.24 -6.37
C ALA A 237 -0.86 -3.80 -7.80
N PHE A 238 -1.48 -3.06 -8.71
CA PHE A 238 -1.59 -3.43 -10.12
C PHE A 238 -0.23 -3.56 -10.79
N CYS A 239 0.64 -2.56 -10.63
CA CYS A 239 2.00 -2.59 -11.16
C CYS A 239 2.82 -3.77 -10.58
N TYR A 240 2.66 -4.07 -9.29
CA TYR A 240 3.31 -5.21 -8.64
C TYR A 240 2.87 -6.54 -9.26
N GLY A 241 1.55 -6.71 -9.49
CA GLY A 241 1.02 -7.88 -10.19
C GLY A 241 1.62 -8.08 -11.58
N ARG A 242 1.82 -7.00 -12.34
CA ARG A 242 2.43 -7.02 -13.69
C ARG A 242 3.94 -7.26 -13.69
N ILE A 243 4.62 -6.95 -12.59
CA ILE A 243 6.06 -7.18 -12.43
C ILE A 243 6.35 -8.65 -12.11
N GLN A 244 5.39 -9.35 -11.49
CA GLN A 244 5.54 -10.73 -11.03
C GLN A 244 5.29 -11.74 -12.17
N GLU A 245 6.14 -12.76 -12.28
CA GLU A 245 5.99 -13.83 -13.30
C GLU A 245 4.91 -14.86 -12.93
N ASN A 246 4.45 -14.87 -11.68
CA ASN A 246 3.45 -15.82 -11.21
C ASN A 246 2.03 -15.35 -11.55
N ASN A 247 1.38 -16.07 -12.45
CA ASN A 247 0.00 -15.82 -12.88
C ASN A 247 -1.01 -15.72 -11.72
N ILE A 248 -0.82 -16.49 -10.65
CA ILE A 248 -1.71 -16.47 -9.47
C ILE A 248 -1.64 -15.09 -8.79
N VAL A 249 -0.43 -14.62 -8.52
CA VAL A 249 -0.19 -13.34 -7.85
C VAL A 249 -0.65 -12.19 -8.74
N GLN A 250 -0.37 -12.27 -10.05
CA GLN A 250 -0.83 -11.27 -11.00
C GLN A 250 -2.35 -11.10 -10.96
N ARG A 251 -3.13 -12.19 -11.04
CA ARG A 251 -4.60 -12.10 -11.01
C ARG A 251 -5.12 -11.63 -9.67
N CYS A 252 -4.55 -12.10 -8.56
CA CYS A 252 -4.91 -11.61 -7.23
C CYS A 252 -4.67 -10.10 -7.08
N CYS A 253 -3.55 -9.60 -7.62
CA CYS A 253 -3.24 -8.18 -7.67
C CYS A 253 -4.20 -7.40 -8.57
N ASP A 254 -4.58 -7.93 -9.72
CA ASP A 254 -5.55 -7.29 -10.62
C ASP A 254 -6.94 -7.18 -9.95
N TYR A 255 -7.43 -8.24 -9.32
CA TYR A 255 -8.71 -8.23 -8.59
C TYR A 255 -8.68 -7.33 -7.35
N SER A 256 -7.59 -7.31 -6.59
CA SER A 256 -7.45 -6.43 -5.42
C SER A 256 -7.28 -4.97 -5.80
N ALA A 257 -6.57 -4.66 -6.90
CA ALA A 257 -6.44 -3.30 -7.40
C ALA A 257 -7.79 -2.72 -7.82
N GLY A 258 -8.61 -3.47 -8.55
CA GLY A 258 -9.95 -2.99 -8.91
C GLY A 258 -10.87 -2.81 -7.69
N LEU A 259 -10.73 -3.65 -6.65
CA LEU A 259 -11.47 -3.48 -5.40
C LEU A 259 -11.05 -2.18 -4.72
N LEU A 260 -9.76 -1.90 -4.63
CA LEU A 260 -9.25 -0.65 -4.09
C LEU A 260 -9.79 0.54 -4.90
N VAL A 261 -9.78 0.49 -6.24
CA VAL A 261 -10.37 1.57 -7.07
C VAL A 261 -11.84 1.79 -6.76
N SER A 262 -12.62 0.73 -6.55
CA SER A 262 -14.03 0.88 -6.16
C SER A 262 -14.19 1.59 -4.80
N LEU A 263 -13.29 1.32 -3.84
CA LEU A 263 -13.24 2.02 -2.55
C LEU A 263 -12.77 3.48 -2.68
N VAL A 264 -11.92 3.82 -3.65
CA VAL A 264 -11.57 5.22 -3.95
C VAL A 264 -12.84 6.00 -4.27
N VAL A 265 -13.72 5.47 -5.13
CA VAL A 265 -14.97 6.13 -5.51
C VAL A 265 -15.82 6.40 -4.26
N SER A 266 -16.02 5.40 -3.42
CA SER A 266 -16.75 5.54 -2.15
C SER A 266 -16.13 6.59 -1.23
N TRP A 267 -14.80 6.60 -1.10
CA TRP A 267 -14.10 7.57 -0.25
C TRP A 267 -14.21 8.98 -0.83
N THR A 268 -14.10 9.16 -2.15
CA THR A 268 -14.28 10.48 -2.77
C THR A 268 -15.70 11.03 -2.54
N LEU A 269 -16.73 10.19 -2.62
CA LEU A 269 -18.10 10.59 -2.30
C LEU A 269 -18.24 11.00 -0.83
N ALA A 270 -17.64 10.24 0.08
CA ALA A 270 -17.59 10.60 1.50
C ALA A 270 -16.87 11.94 1.74
N ALA A 271 -15.78 12.21 1.01
CA ALA A 271 -15.04 13.47 1.08
C ALA A 271 -15.86 14.68 0.58
N PHE A 272 -16.76 14.48 -0.39
CA PHE A 272 -17.73 15.49 -0.83
C PHE A 272 -18.90 15.71 0.15
N GLY A 273 -18.94 15.00 1.29
CA GLY A 273 -19.98 15.15 2.30
C GLY A 273 -21.23 14.32 2.03
N GLN A 274 -21.18 13.35 1.11
CA GLN A 274 -22.26 12.38 0.97
C GLN A 274 -22.27 11.44 2.18
N ALA A 275 -23.42 11.34 2.85
CA ALA A 275 -23.63 10.45 3.99
C ALA A 275 -24.56 9.27 3.67
N ASN A 276 -25.17 9.26 2.48
CA ASN A 276 -26.10 8.23 2.06
C ASN A 276 -25.37 6.89 1.87
N LEU A 277 -25.59 5.96 2.79
CA LEU A 277 -24.91 4.65 2.81
C LEU A 277 -25.08 3.87 1.49
N ASP A 278 -26.22 4.02 0.84
CA ASP A 278 -26.51 3.41 -0.47
C ASP A 278 -25.52 3.88 -1.56
N LEU A 279 -25.38 5.21 -1.74
CA LEU A 279 -24.43 5.79 -2.69
C LEU A 279 -22.97 5.46 -2.35
N LEU A 280 -22.62 5.39 -1.06
CA LEU A 280 -21.25 5.06 -0.63
C LEU A 280 -20.90 3.59 -0.91
N THR A 281 -21.86 2.68 -0.81
CA THR A 281 -21.62 1.23 -0.99
C THR A 281 -21.84 0.76 -2.42
N LEU A 282 -22.51 1.54 -3.26
CA LEU A 282 -22.82 1.21 -4.65
C LEU A 282 -21.58 0.83 -5.48
N ALA A 283 -20.50 1.61 -5.40
CA ALA A 283 -19.28 1.34 -6.18
C ALA A 283 -18.60 0.00 -5.80
N PRO A 284 -18.32 -0.30 -4.53
CA PRO A 284 -17.77 -1.61 -4.15
C PRO A 284 -18.77 -2.74 -4.36
N ALA A 285 -20.06 -2.52 -4.14
CA ALA A 285 -21.10 -3.52 -4.37
C ALA A 285 -21.20 -3.95 -5.85
N THR A 286 -21.21 -2.98 -6.76
CA THR A 286 -21.24 -3.25 -8.22
C THR A 286 -19.97 -3.96 -8.68
N TYR A 287 -18.79 -3.57 -8.17
CA TYR A 287 -17.54 -4.25 -8.49
C TYR A 287 -17.55 -5.72 -8.05
N LEU A 288 -17.92 -6.00 -6.80
CA LEU A 288 -17.95 -7.36 -6.26
C LEU A 288 -18.99 -8.25 -6.96
N THR A 289 -20.15 -7.70 -7.30
CA THR A 289 -21.21 -8.45 -7.99
C THR A 289 -20.83 -8.83 -9.42
N VAL A 290 -20.08 -7.97 -10.12
CA VAL A 290 -19.56 -8.24 -11.47
C VAL A 290 -18.40 -9.23 -11.44
N ILE A 291 -17.53 -9.18 -10.43
CA ILE A 291 -16.32 -10.03 -10.37
C ILE A 291 -16.57 -11.39 -9.76
N ALA A 292 -17.52 -11.54 -8.83
CA ALA A 292 -17.92 -12.83 -8.29
C ALA A 292 -18.04 -13.94 -9.35
N PRO A 293 -18.79 -13.78 -10.47
CA PRO A 293 -18.90 -14.82 -11.49
C PRO A 293 -17.64 -15.02 -12.33
N LEU A 294 -16.79 -13.99 -12.47
CA LEU A 294 -15.51 -14.11 -13.16
C LEU A 294 -14.53 -14.92 -12.31
N LEU A 295 -14.49 -14.65 -11.00
CA LEU A 295 -13.62 -15.33 -10.04
C LEU A 295 -14.03 -16.80 -9.87
N LEU A 296 -15.33 -17.11 -9.87
CA LEU A 296 -15.85 -18.49 -9.86
C LEU A 296 -15.44 -19.33 -11.08
N ARG A 297 -15.10 -18.68 -12.21
CA ARG A 297 -14.66 -19.35 -13.45
C ARG A 297 -13.14 -19.32 -13.63
N ASP A 298 -12.41 -18.72 -12.70
CA ASP A 298 -10.97 -18.54 -12.80
C ASP A 298 -10.21 -19.74 -12.21
N GLU A 299 -9.94 -20.74 -13.04
CA GLU A 299 -9.20 -21.95 -12.64
C GLU A 299 -7.74 -21.69 -12.24
N THR A 300 -7.20 -20.49 -12.51
CA THR A 300 -5.80 -20.20 -12.19
C THR A 300 -5.58 -19.93 -10.71
N LEU A 301 -6.61 -19.53 -9.96
CA LEU A 301 -6.52 -19.25 -8.54
C LEU A 301 -6.84 -20.51 -7.71
N PRO A 302 -6.04 -20.81 -6.66
CA PRO A 302 -6.42 -21.82 -5.68
C PRO A 302 -7.68 -21.37 -4.94
N GLU A 303 -8.59 -22.30 -4.65
CA GLU A 303 -9.84 -22.03 -3.90
C GLU A 303 -10.75 -20.95 -4.52
N HIS A 304 -10.65 -20.71 -5.83
CA HIS A 304 -11.45 -19.73 -6.57
C HIS A 304 -12.96 -19.86 -6.36
N ARG A 305 -13.46 -21.09 -6.11
CA ARG A 305 -14.87 -21.34 -5.77
C ARG A 305 -15.26 -20.73 -4.41
N MET A 306 -14.51 -21.03 -3.36
CA MET A 306 -14.80 -20.55 -2.00
C MET A 306 -14.65 -19.02 -1.90
N ILE A 307 -13.59 -18.47 -2.51
CA ILE A 307 -13.35 -17.02 -2.55
C ILE A 307 -14.43 -16.32 -3.39
N GLY A 308 -14.78 -16.89 -4.55
CA GLY A 308 -15.82 -16.35 -5.43
C GLY A 308 -17.22 -16.36 -4.79
N GLU A 309 -17.57 -17.41 -4.04
CA GLU A 309 -18.80 -17.48 -3.26
C GLU A 309 -18.84 -16.45 -2.15
N GLY A 310 -17.75 -16.30 -1.39
CA GLY A 310 -17.63 -15.28 -0.34
C GLY A 310 -17.81 -13.86 -0.90
N ILE A 311 -17.16 -13.57 -2.04
CA ILE A 311 -17.29 -12.29 -2.75
C ILE A 311 -18.72 -12.08 -3.28
N ALA A 312 -19.39 -13.14 -3.76
CA ALA A 312 -20.79 -13.05 -4.19
C ALA A 312 -21.72 -12.69 -3.01
N VAL A 313 -21.56 -13.34 -1.86
CA VAL A 313 -22.35 -13.01 -0.66
C VAL A 313 -22.09 -11.58 -0.22
N LEU A 314 -20.82 -11.17 -0.16
CA LEU A 314 -20.43 -9.84 0.30
C LEU A 314 -20.94 -8.76 -0.67
N GLY A 315 -20.82 -8.97 -1.98
CA GLY A 315 -21.34 -8.05 -3.00
C GLY A 315 -22.86 -7.93 -2.94
N ALA A 316 -23.59 -9.04 -2.81
CA ALA A 316 -25.05 -9.00 -2.66
C ALA A 316 -25.49 -8.32 -1.36
N ALA A 317 -24.78 -8.56 -0.25
CA ALA A 317 -25.06 -7.93 1.03
C ALA A 317 -24.78 -6.41 0.99
N LEU A 318 -23.65 -5.99 0.42
CA LEU A 318 -23.32 -4.57 0.30
C LEU A 318 -24.29 -3.81 -0.61
N LEU A 319 -24.84 -4.46 -1.64
CA LEU A 319 -25.81 -3.85 -2.54
C LEU A 319 -27.19 -3.70 -1.87
N LEU A 320 -27.68 -4.77 -1.24
CA LEU A 320 -29.09 -4.86 -0.86
C LEU A 320 -29.39 -4.48 0.60
N LEU A 321 -28.41 -4.61 1.50
CA LEU A 321 -28.61 -4.37 2.93
C LEU A 321 -28.82 -2.88 3.25
N PRO A 322 -28.05 -1.93 2.67
CA PRO A 322 -28.31 -0.50 2.85
C PRO A 322 -29.70 -0.09 2.35
N THR A 323 -30.11 -0.55 1.16
CA THR A 323 -31.42 -0.23 0.57
C THR A 323 -32.58 -0.86 1.34
N LEU A 324 -32.41 -2.10 1.84
CA LEU A 324 -33.35 -2.73 2.76
C LEU A 324 -33.50 -1.94 4.06
N TRP A 325 -32.39 -1.55 4.69
CA TRP A 325 -32.42 -0.81 5.95
C TRP A 325 -33.12 0.54 5.80
N LEU A 326 -32.78 1.30 4.75
CA LEU A 326 -33.41 2.60 4.45
C LEU A 326 -34.91 2.44 4.18
N SER A 327 -35.31 1.35 3.50
CA SER A 327 -36.72 1.02 3.28
C SER A 327 -37.51 0.74 4.57
N PHE A 328 -36.86 0.47 5.72
CA PHE A 328 -37.55 0.30 7.00
C PHE A 328 -37.50 1.56 7.89
N THR A 329 -36.45 2.37 7.79
CA THR A 329 -36.24 3.50 8.71
C THR A 329 -36.89 4.81 8.26
N HIS A 330 -37.00 5.08 6.95
CA HIS A 330 -37.59 6.32 6.45
C HIS A 330 -39.06 6.11 6.08
N SER A 331 -39.94 6.23 7.07
CA SER A 331 -41.37 5.92 6.94
C SER A 331 -42.15 6.78 5.93
N GLU A 332 -41.66 7.98 5.61
CA GLU A 332 -42.38 8.99 4.80
C GLU A 332 -41.97 9.00 3.30
N GLU A 333 -40.74 8.59 2.95
CA GLU A 333 -40.23 8.49 1.56
C GLU A 333 -40.18 7.03 1.03
N ASN A 334 -40.92 6.15 1.68
CA ASN A 334 -40.82 4.69 1.57
C ASN A 334 -40.92 4.12 0.14
N LEU A 335 -41.74 4.71 -0.74
CA LEU A 335 -41.98 4.15 -2.08
C LEU A 335 -40.72 4.14 -2.96
N LEU A 336 -39.86 5.16 -2.87
CA LEU A 336 -38.67 5.26 -3.72
C LEU A 336 -37.65 4.17 -3.34
N TYR A 337 -37.33 4.03 -2.06
CA TYR A 337 -36.36 3.04 -1.59
C TYR A 337 -36.83 1.60 -1.77
N THR A 338 -38.13 1.32 -1.59
CA THR A 338 -38.67 -0.02 -1.88
C THR A 338 -38.64 -0.32 -3.38
N LEU A 339 -38.84 0.67 -4.26
CA LEU A 339 -38.76 0.48 -5.72
C LEU A 339 -37.32 0.30 -6.20
N VAL A 340 -36.36 1.03 -5.61
CA VAL A 340 -34.91 0.82 -5.83
C VAL A 340 -34.51 -0.58 -5.38
N LEU A 341 -34.92 -1.02 -4.19
CA LEU A 341 -34.65 -2.38 -3.68
C LEU A 341 -35.20 -3.48 -4.62
N ILE A 342 -36.42 -3.32 -5.14
CA ILE A 342 -36.99 -4.25 -6.13
C ILE A 342 -36.15 -4.24 -7.42
N GLY A 343 -35.74 -3.07 -7.89
CA GLY A 343 -34.90 -2.92 -9.08
C GLY A 343 -33.53 -3.58 -8.95
N GLU A 344 -32.85 -3.34 -7.82
CA GLU A 344 -31.57 -3.96 -7.46
C GLU A 344 -31.66 -5.48 -7.32
N ALA A 345 -32.68 -5.96 -6.63
CA ALA A 345 -32.92 -7.39 -6.45
C ALA A 345 -33.26 -8.09 -7.78
N LEU A 346 -33.96 -7.41 -8.69
CA LEU A 346 -34.22 -7.89 -10.05
C LEU A 346 -32.93 -7.93 -10.89
N ALA A 347 -32.10 -6.89 -10.81
CA ALA A 347 -30.82 -6.83 -11.51
C ALA A 347 -29.89 -7.97 -11.05
N LEU A 348 -29.80 -8.21 -9.73
CA LEU A 348 -29.05 -9.33 -9.16
C LEU A 348 -29.62 -10.69 -9.59
N LEU A 349 -30.94 -10.84 -9.64
CA LEU A 349 -31.58 -12.08 -10.10
C LEU A 349 -31.26 -12.37 -11.57
N LEU A 350 -31.34 -11.37 -12.44
CA LEU A 350 -30.99 -11.50 -13.86
C LEU A 350 -29.51 -11.82 -14.05
N LEU A 351 -28.63 -11.15 -13.31
CA LEU A 351 -27.19 -11.39 -13.32
C LEU A 351 -26.87 -12.81 -12.81
N GLY A 352 -27.52 -13.25 -11.74
CA GLY A 352 -27.41 -14.62 -11.22
C GLY A 352 -27.83 -15.69 -12.25
N ILE A 353 -28.91 -15.44 -12.99
CA ILE A 353 -29.37 -16.31 -14.09
C ILE A 353 -28.37 -16.34 -15.24
N GLY A 354 -27.88 -15.18 -15.67
CA GLY A 354 -26.94 -15.07 -16.79
C GLY A 354 -25.56 -15.66 -16.48
N ALA A 355 -25.09 -15.46 -15.26
CA ALA A 355 -23.77 -15.92 -14.81
C ALA A 355 -23.77 -17.36 -14.26
N GLY A 356 -24.93 -17.89 -13.87
CA GLY A 356 -25.06 -19.23 -13.27
C GLY A 356 -24.72 -19.26 -11.77
N VAL A 357 -24.82 -18.14 -11.06
CA VAL A 357 -24.47 -18.04 -9.63
C VAL A 357 -25.71 -18.20 -8.78
N ARG A 358 -25.80 -19.31 -8.03
CA ARG A 358 -26.98 -19.67 -7.22
C ARG A 358 -27.30 -18.65 -6.14
N ILE A 359 -26.27 -18.11 -5.49
CA ILE A 359 -26.42 -17.17 -4.37
C ILE A 359 -27.20 -15.93 -4.83
N PHE A 360 -26.83 -15.32 -5.96
CA PHE A 360 -27.53 -14.16 -6.53
C PHE A 360 -28.98 -14.43 -6.90
N VAL A 361 -29.28 -15.62 -7.42
CA VAL A 361 -30.66 -16.00 -7.77
C VAL A 361 -31.52 -16.14 -6.50
N LEU A 362 -30.99 -16.77 -5.44
CA LEU A 362 -31.70 -16.97 -4.19
C LEU A 362 -31.87 -15.65 -3.41
N THR A 363 -30.82 -14.83 -3.30
CA THR A 363 -30.89 -13.55 -2.60
C THR A 363 -31.78 -12.56 -3.33
N GLY A 364 -31.66 -12.46 -4.67
CA GLY A 364 -32.52 -11.60 -5.49
C GLY A 364 -33.99 -12.01 -5.41
N ALA A 365 -34.31 -13.30 -5.56
CA ALA A 365 -35.70 -13.78 -5.46
C ALA A 365 -36.29 -13.56 -4.07
N GLY A 366 -35.52 -13.86 -3.01
CA GLY A 366 -35.96 -13.68 -1.63
C GLY A 366 -36.24 -12.22 -1.29
N LEU A 367 -35.38 -11.30 -1.73
CA LEU A 367 -35.55 -9.88 -1.44
C LEU A 367 -36.67 -9.22 -2.26
N ILE A 368 -36.94 -9.69 -3.48
CA ILE A 368 -38.15 -9.27 -4.22
C ILE A 368 -39.41 -9.62 -3.41
N VAL A 369 -39.47 -10.80 -2.79
CA VAL A 369 -40.61 -11.21 -1.96
C VAL A 369 -40.73 -10.33 -0.72
N VAL A 370 -39.62 -10.08 -0.01
CA VAL A 370 -39.60 -9.23 1.20
C VAL A 370 -39.99 -7.80 0.88
N ALA A 371 -39.42 -7.21 -0.19
CA ALA A 371 -39.72 -5.86 -0.63
C ALA A 371 -41.18 -5.71 -1.08
N ALA A 372 -41.71 -6.71 -1.79
CA ALA A 372 -43.11 -6.72 -2.21
C ALA A 372 -44.06 -6.84 -1.01
N LEU A 373 -43.75 -7.71 -0.03
CA LEU A 373 -44.50 -7.81 1.22
C LEU A 373 -44.48 -6.48 1.98
N HIS A 374 -43.31 -5.85 2.11
CA HIS A 374 -43.18 -4.55 2.78
C HIS A 374 -43.99 -3.45 2.07
N ALA A 375 -43.93 -3.39 0.74
CA ALA A 375 -44.70 -2.45 -0.06
C ALA A 375 -46.22 -2.57 0.17
N LEU A 376 -46.72 -3.76 0.51
CA LEU A 376 -48.13 -4.02 0.80
C LEU A 376 -48.59 -3.39 2.12
N PHE A 377 -47.69 -3.28 3.09
CA PHE A 377 -47.99 -2.79 4.44
C PHE A 377 -47.68 -1.30 4.63
N LEU A 378 -47.28 -0.60 3.56
CA LEU A 378 -47.02 0.83 3.60
C LEU A 378 -48.34 1.62 3.76
N PRO A 379 -48.49 2.43 4.83
CA PRO A 379 -49.75 3.08 5.19
C PRO A 379 -50.16 4.24 4.25
N ASN A 380 -49.28 4.62 3.32
CA ASN A 380 -49.43 5.81 2.48
C ASN A 380 -49.60 5.50 0.97
N LEU A 381 -49.79 4.24 0.57
CA LEU A 381 -50.24 3.98 -0.79
C LEU A 381 -51.68 4.46 -0.90
N ALA A 382 -51.90 5.62 -1.55
CA ALA A 382 -53.20 6.05 -2.05
C ALA A 382 -53.75 5.10 -3.15
N ILE A 383 -53.27 3.86 -3.21
CA ILE A 383 -53.64 2.79 -4.13
C ILE A 383 -54.51 1.80 -3.33
N PRO A 384 -55.69 1.41 -3.85
CA PRO A 384 -56.54 0.43 -3.20
C PRO A 384 -55.75 -0.87 -2.92
N THR A 385 -55.86 -1.40 -1.70
CA THR A 385 -55.28 -2.68 -1.27
C THR A 385 -55.43 -3.85 -2.26
N PRO A 386 -56.54 -4.03 -3.02
CA PRO A 386 -56.61 -5.08 -4.04
C PRO A 386 -55.66 -4.87 -5.21
N LEU A 387 -55.40 -3.63 -5.63
CA LEU A 387 -54.49 -3.32 -6.74
C LEU A 387 -53.04 -3.63 -6.37
N ALA A 388 -52.63 -3.31 -5.15
CA ALA A 388 -51.32 -3.67 -4.62
C ALA A 388 -51.12 -5.21 -4.58
N LEU A 389 -52.15 -5.96 -4.14
CA LEU A 389 -52.13 -7.42 -4.14
C LEU A 389 -52.05 -8.02 -5.55
N THR A 390 -52.72 -7.41 -6.56
CA THR A 390 -52.62 -7.88 -7.95
C THR A 390 -51.24 -7.66 -8.55
N ILE A 391 -50.62 -6.51 -8.30
CA ILE A 391 -49.25 -6.22 -8.79
C ILE A 391 -48.27 -7.20 -8.16
N LEU A 392 -48.38 -7.46 -6.85
CA LEU A 392 -47.57 -8.43 -6.13
C LEU A 392 -47.80 -9.86 -6.64
N GLY A 393 -49.05 -10.24 -6.86
CA GLY A 393 -49.40 -11.53 -7.45
C GLY A 393 -48.76 -11.72 -8.82
N VAL A 394 -48.81 -10.69 -9.68
CA VAL A 394 -48.22 -10.72 -11.02
C VAL A 394 -46.69 -10.75 -10.97
N THR A 395 -46.03 -10.00 -10.07
CA THR A 395 -44.57 -10.04 -9.93
C THR A 395 -44.08 -11.38 -9.39
N LEU A 396 -44.75 -11.95 -8.38
CA LEU A 396 -44.44 -13.29 -7.88
C LEU A 396 -44.66 -14.36 -8.95
N LEU A 397 -45.74 -14.27 -9.72
CA LEU A 397 -46.01 -15.19 -10.82
C LEU A 397 -44.95 -15.06 -11.91
N GLY A 398 -44.51 -13.83 -12.22
CA GLY A 398 -43.43 -13.54 -13.17
C GLY A 398 -42.08 -14.10 -12.72
N VAL A 399 -41.72 -13.94 -11.45
CA VAL A 399 -40.49 -14.52 -10.88
C VAL A 399 -40.56 -16.06 -10.86
N ALA A 400 -41.69 -16.63 -10.46
CA ALA A 400 -41.90 -18.07 -10.43
C ALA A 400 -41.85 -18.71 -11.84
N THR A 401 -42.44 -18.05 -12.83
CA THR A 401 -42.39 -18.50 -14.24
C THR A 401 -41.00 -18.31 -14.85
N GLY A 402 -40.30 -17.22 -14.54
CA GLY A 402 -38.91 -17.02 -14.94
C GLY A 402 -37.97 -18.10 -14.37
N LEU A 403 -38.09 -18.40 -13.08
CA LEU A 403 -37.31 -19.48 -12.43
C LEU A 403 -37.64 -20.86 -13.00
N SER A 404 -38.91 -21.12 -13.36
CA SER A 404 -39.31 -22.40 -13.95
C SER A 404 -38.79 -22.58 -15.39
N LEU A 405 -38.74 -21.52 -16.19
CA LEU A 405 -38.17 -21.52 -17.54
C LEU A 405 -36.65 -21.72 -17.54
N VAL A 406 -35.96 -21.10 -16.58
CA VAL A 406 -34.49 -21.17 -16.46
C VAL A 406 -34.04 -22.44 -15.71
N ARG A 407 -34.99 -23.22 -15.15
CA ARG A 407 -34.74 -24.45 -14.37
C ARG A 407 -33.77 -25.42 -15.03
N ARG A 408 -33.77 -25.53 -16.37
CA ARG A 408 -32.86 -26.42 -17.11
C ARG A 408 -31.40 -25.93 -17.04
N ARG A 409 -31.16 -24.62 -17.16
CA ARG A 409 -29.83 -23.99 -17.00
C ARG A 409 -29.37 -23.97 -15.55
N LEU A 410 -30.30 -23.76 -14.61
CA LEU A 410 -30.02 -23.87 -13.17
C LEU A 410 -29.63 -25.31 -12.79
N ARG A 411 -30.30 -26.32 -13.35
CA ARG A 411 -29.94 -27.73 -13.12
C ARG A 411 -28.52 -28.06 -13.59
N THR A 412 -28.11 -27.55 -14.75
CA THR A 412 -26.74 -27.75 -15.27
C THR A 412 -25.70 -26.99 -14.45
N ALA A 413 -26.04 -25.81 -13.91
CA ALA A 413 -25.16 -25.10 -12.98
C ALA A 413 -25.07 -25.81 -11.61
N TRP A 414 -26.17 -26.41 -11.15
CA TRP A 414 -26.22 -27.17 -9.90
C TRP A 414 -25.50 -28.52 -9.99
N SER A 415 -25.40 -29.14 -11.17
CA SER A 415 -24.71 -30.41 -11.35
C SER A 415 -23.18 -30.31 -11.48
N GLN A 416 -22.60 -29.12 -11.55
CA GLN A 416 -21.13 -28.91 -11.58
C GLN A 416 -20.53 -28.76 -10.17
N TRP A 417 -21.36 -28.94 -9.14
CA TRP A 417 -21.06 -28.78 -7.72
C TRP A 417 -21.08 -30.08 -6.92
N ASP A 418 -21.73 -31.13 -7.43
CA ASP A 418 -21.48 -32.53 -7.03
C ASP A 418 -20.25 -33.04 -7.79
#